data_AF-A0A9E3NPS7-F1
#
_entry.id   AF-A0A9E3NPS7-F1
#
_cell.length_a   1.000
_cell.length_b   1.000
_cell.length_c   1.000
_cell.angle_alpha   90.00
_cell.angle_beta   90.00
_cell.angle_gamma   90.00
#
_symmetry.space_group_name_H-M   'P 1'
#
loop_
_entity.id
_entity.type
_entity.pdbx_description
1 polymer ?
#
loop_
_entity_poly.entity_id
_entity_poly.type
_entity_poly.pdbx_seq_one_letter_code
_entity_poly.pdbx_strand_id
1 'polypeptide(L)'
;MTVTAESLFREIFLPLYPEDAKADLGRARSVDANPAANPAVLAHLGEAAEIFSRLAPAELEVPASDLALDFTDASIHRLSRALTPSARDRMIAAGDLFNFVVHGAAYTGACVIRSHGGVWAVRNPLWESLVRLRSRSGEGELPIFHWWLKSLADDPRATLADRYRLHVEVPTAKPDDLPVLAPPDRRLPRLKRPRYDAFYKYIRAHLAELRDVGEDFPSPERFDELRFEHLSFLLVGGGRMLVVYGPTEHGLHAYWLGKSGFEKSAFWPCDKFPDPIVRPVAGSPDKLEVVLSREKKVQSFELLWWGP
;
A
#
# COMPACT_ATOMS: atom_id res chain seq x y z
N MET A 1 -25.64 15.21 0.24
CA MET A 1 -25.55 13.96 1.03
C MET A 1 -24.11 13.50 0.98
N THR A 2 -23.55 13.00 2.09
CA THR A 2 -22.18 12.47 2.09
C THR A 2 -22.09 11.24 1.20
N VAL A 3 -21.17 11.23 0.25
CA VAL A 3 -20.92 10.10 -0.66
C VAL A 3 -20.02 9.11 0.05
N THR A 4 -20.53 7.91 0.28
CA THR A 4 -19.79 6.79 0.89
C THR A 4 -19.60 5.67 -0.13
N ALA A 5 -18.64 4.79 0.09
CA ALA A 5 -18.47 3.60 -0.75
C ALA A 5 -19.75 2.74 -0.79
N GLU A 6 -20.49 2.68 0.33
CA GLU A 6 -21.73 1.94 0.44
C GLU A 6 -22.88 2.62 -0.33
N SER A 7 -23.01 3.96 -0.25
CA SER A 7 -24.02 4.67 -1.03
C SER A 7 -23.74 4.58 -2.52
N LEU A 8 -22.48 4.75 -2.95
CA LEU A 8 -22.07 4.52 -4.34
C LEU A 8 -22.48 3.11 -4.80
N PHE A 9 -22.12 2.08 -4.02
CA PHE A 9 -22.48 0.71 -4.32
C PHE A 9 -23.99 0.53 -4.47
N ARG A 10 -24.78 0.97 -3.48
CA ARG A 10 -26.23 0.75 -3.43
C ARG A 10 -26.99 1.50 -4.53
N GLU A 11 -26.57 2.73 -4.83
CA GLU A 11 -27.33 3.62 -5.71
C GLU A 11 -26.96 3.46 -7.19
N ILE A 12 -25.68 3.16 -7.48
CA ILE A 12 -25.17 3.14 -8.87
C ILE A 12 -24.91 1.73 -9.36
N PHE A 13 -24.27 0.89 -8.53
CA PHE A 13 -23.78 -0.42 -8.99
C PHE A 13 -24.79 -1.53 -8.76
N LEU A 14 -25.32 -1.66 -7.54
CA LEU A 14 -26.25 -2.72 -7.14
C LEU A 14 -27.47 -2.83 -8.08
N PRO A 15 -28.11 -1.75 -8.56
CA PRO A 15 -29.24 -1.85 -9.49
C PRO A 15 -28.89 -2.55 -10.81
N LEU A 16 -27.62 -2.51 -11.22
CA LEU A 16 -27.10 -3.12 -12.45
C LEU A 16 -26.61 -4.56 -12.25
N TYR A 17 -26.72 -5.11 -11.04
CA TYR A 17 -26.34 -6.51 -10.79
C TYR A 17 -27.36 -7.45 -11.45
N PRO A 18 -26.93 -8.63 -11.92
CA PRO A 18 -27.84 -9.72 -12.26
C PRO A 18 -28.78 -10.06 -11.09
N GLU A 19 -30.03 -10.42 -11.37
CA GLU A 19 -31.04 -10.67 -10.33
C GLU A 19 -30.67 -11.81 -9.38
N ASP A 20 -30.01 -12.86 -9.89
CA ASP A 20 -29.47 -13.95 -9.09
C ASP A 20 -28.33 -13.50 -8.17
N ALA A 21 -27.47 -12.60 -8.65
CA ALA A 21 -26.41 -12.00 -7.84
C ALA A 21 -26.96 -11.05 -6.77
N LYS A 22 -28.03 -10.28 -7.07
CA LYS A 22 -28.73 -9.43 -6.09
C LYS A 22 -29.37 -10.26 -4.97
N ALA A 23 -29.96 -11.40 -5.32
CA ALA A 23 -30.61 -12.29 -4.36
C ALA A 23 -29.62 -12.91 -3.34
N ASP A 24 -28.37 -13.17 -3.77
CA ASP A 24 -27.31 -13.69 -2.89
C ASP A 24 -25.92 -13.15 -3.27
N LEU A 25 -25.60 -11.97 -2.75
CA LEU A 25 -24.30 -11.33 -2.94
C LEU A 25 -23.14 -12.14 -2.36
N GLY A 26 -23.38 -12.90 -1.28
CA GLY A 26 -22.35 -13.71 -0.63
C GLY A 26 -21.90 -14.85 -1.53
N ARG A 27 -22.85 -15.54 -2.16
CA ARG A 27 -22.57 -16.56 -3.17
C ARG A 27 -21.92 -15.96 -4.42
N ALA A 28 -22.46 -14.86 -4.95
CA ALA A 28 -21.91 -14.21 -6.14
C ALA A 28 -20.42 -13.81 -5.97
N ARG A 29 -20.03 -13.39 -4.77
CA ARG A 29 -18.66 -13.01 -4.43
C ARG A 29 -17.74 -14.16 -4.06
N SER A 30 -18.26 -15.35 -3.74
CA SER A 30 -17.45 -16.50 -3.34
C SER A 30 -17.21 -17.50 -4.47
N VAL A 31 -18.06 -17.53 -5.50
CA VAL A 31 -17.95 -18.46 -6.64
C VAL A 31 -17.12 -17.85 -7.79
N ASP A 32 -16.17 -18.62 -8.33
CA ASP A 32 -15.46 -18.25 -9.55
C ASP A 32 -16.39 -18.46 -10.75
N ALA A 33 -16.65 -17.40 -11.51
CA ALA A 33 -17.52 -17.42 -12.67
C ALA A 33 -16.81 -17.89 -13.95
N ASN A 34 -15.49 -18.11 -13.91
CA ASN A 34 -14.71 -18.66 -15.01
C ASN A 34 -13.81 -19.83 -14.56
N PRO A 35 -14.38 -20.91 -13.98
CA PRO A 35 -13.60 -22.01 -13.40
C PRO A 35 -12.77 -22.78 -14.45
N ALA A 36 -13.15 -22.71 -15.72
CA ALA A 36 -12.42 -23.33 -16.84
C ALA A 36 -11.33 -22.41 -17.44
N ALA A 37 -11.10 -21.23 -16.87
CA ALA A 37 -10.14 -20.25 -17.35
C ALA A 37 -10.29 -19.91 -18.84
N ASN A 38 -11.53 -19.71 -19.29
CA ASN A 38 -11.83 -19.36 -20.68
C ASN A 38 -11.11 -18.05 -21.06
N PRO A 39 -10.20 -18.07 -22.05
CA PRO A 39 -9.41 -16.90 -22.42
C PRO A 39 -10.25 -15.76 -22.99
N ALA A 40 -11.41 -16.03 -23.57
CA ALA A 40 -12.30 -14.99 -24.11
C ALA A 40 -12.84 -14.07 -23.01
N VAL A 41 -13.16 -14.63 -21.83
CA VAL A 41 -13.63 -13.84 -20.67
C VAL A 41 -12.51 -12.96 -20.13
N LEU A 42 -11.29 -13.47 -20.08
CA LEU A 42 -10.12 -12.70 -19.66
C LEU A 42 -9.75 -11.62 -20.68
N ALA A 43 -9.95 -11.88 -21.97
CA ALA A 43 -9.73 -10.91 -23.03
C ALA A 43 -10.65 -9.69 -22.88
N HIS A 44 -11.91 -9.88 -22.47
CA HIS A 44 -12.82 -8.75 -22.19
C HIS A 44 -12.32 -7.84 -21.05
N LEU A 45 -11.72 -8.40 -19.98
CA LEU A 45 -11.10 -7.58 -18.92
C LEU A 45 -9.89 -6.81 -19.46
N GLY A 46 -9.10 -7.42 -20.34
CA GLY A 46 -8.00 -6.75 -21.03
C GLY A 46 -8.47 -5.62 -21.94
N GLU A 47 -9.50 -5.85 -22.74
CA GLU A 47 -10.09 -4.84 -23.62
C GLU A 47 -10.68 -3.67 -22.83
N ALA A 48 -11.40 -3.95 -21.74
CA ALA A 48 -11.91 -2.90 -20.85
C ALA A 48 -10.79 -2.03 -20.27
N ALA A 49 -9.65 -2.64 -19.92
CA ALA A 49 -8.49 -1.91 -19.44
C ALA A 49 -7.85 -1.01 -20.52
N GLU A 50 -7.76 -1.48 -21.78
CA GLU A 50 -7.27 -0.67 -22.91
C GLU A 50 -8.24 0.44 -23.32
N ILE A 51 -9.55 0.22 -23.15
CA ILE A 51 -10.55 1.28 -23.33
C ILE A 51 -10.36 2.35 -22.25
N PHE A 52 -10.18 1.93 -20.99
CA PHE A 52 -9.94 2.86 -19.88
C PHE A 52 -8.72 3.75 -20.11
N SER A 53 -7.58 3.16 -20.49
CA SER A 53 -6.33 3.90 -20.67
C SER A 53 -6.44 5.03 -21.69
N ARG A 54 -7.29 4.86 -22.71
CA ARG A 54 -7.54 5.86 -23.77
C ARG A 54 -8.55 6.92 -23.36
N LEU A 55 -9.62 6.55 -22.66
CA LEU A 55 -10.75 7.45 -22.40
C LEU A 55 -10.61 8.22 -21.07
N ALA A 56 -9.92 7.64 -20.08
CA ALA A 56 -9.80 8.24 -18.75
C ALA A 56 -9.19 9.64 -18.73
N PRO A 57 -8.20 10.02 -19.58
CA PRO A 57 -7.70 11.40 -19.62
C PRO A 57 -8.79 12.43 -19.89
N ALA A 58 -9.70 12.15 -20.83
CA ALA A 58 -10.80 13.05 -21.17
C ALA A 58 -11.80 13.15 -20.02
N GLU A 59 -12.17 12.01 -19.42
CA GLU A 59 -13.14 11.96 -18.31
C GLU A 59 -12.63 12.65 -17.05
N LEU A 60 -11.33 12.55 -16.79
CA LEU A 60 -10.68 13.18 -15.63
C LEU A 60 -10.28 14.63 -15.90
N GLU A 61 -10.40 15.12 -17.14
CA GLU A 61 -9.91 16.43 -17.59
C GLU A 61 -8.41 16.62 -17.32
N VAL A 62 -7.62 15.55 -17.50
CA VAL A 62 -6.15 15.55 -17.33
C VAL A 62 -5.49 15.24 -18.67
N PRO A 63 -4.45 15.99 -19.09
CA PRO A 63 -3.72 15.67 -20.32
C PRO A 63 -3.20 14.23 -20.32
N ALA A 64 -3.33 13.54 -21.46
CA ALA A 64 -2.90 12.14 -21.57
C ALA A 64 -1.40 11.95 -21.27
N SER A 65 -0.57 12.95 -21.55
CA SER A 65 0.86 12.99 -21.19
C SER A 65 1.09 12.99 -19.68
N ASP A 66 0.20 13.63 -18.93
CA ASP A 66 0.35 13.85 -17.49
C ASP A 66 -0.23 12.67 -16.72
N LEU A 67 -1.31 12.06 -17.23
CA LEU A 67 -1.87 10.85 -16.65
C LEU A 67 -1.03 9.60 -17.01
N ALA A 68 -0.56 9.52 -18.26
CA ALA A 68 0.30 8.47 -18.81
C ALA A 68 -0.10 7.05 -18.33
N LEU A 69 -1.28 6.59 -18.75
CA LEU A 69 -1.81 5.27 -18.40
C LEU A 69 -1.12 4.16 -19.22
N ASP A 70 0.08 3.78 -18.78
CA ASP A 70 1.01 2.86 -19.45
C ASP A 70 1.11 1.47 -18.79
N PHE A 71 0.14 1.11 -17.96
CA PHE A 71 0.06 -0.15 -17.21
C PHE A 71 1.18 -0.39 -16.18
N THR A 72 1.92 0.66 -15.79
CA THR A 72 2.93 0.59 -14.72
C THR A 72 2.36 0.96 -13.36
N ASP A 73 3.09 0.66 -12.28
CA ASP A 73 2.76 1.13 -10.93
C ASP A 73 2.62 2.66 -10.89
N ALA A 74 3.53 3.36 -11.56
CA ALA A 74 3.51 4.82 -11.65
C ALA A 74 2.22 5.37 -12.28
N SER A 75 1.62 4.64 -13.21
CA SER A 75 0.31 5.01 -13.77
C SER A 75 -0.82 4.98 -12.74
N ILE A 76 -0.78 4.04 -11.79
CA ILE A 76 -1.77 3.96 -10.70
C ILE A 76 -1.63 5.14 -9.74
N HIS A 77 -0.39 5.55 -9.45
CA HIS A 77 -0.13 6.75 -8.62
C HIS A 77 -0.65 8.03 -9.28
N ARG A 78 -0.42 8.19 -10.59
CA ARG A 78 -0.96 9.34 -11.36
C ARG A 78 -2.48 9.30 -11.42
N LEU A 79 -3.05 8.13 -11.72
CA LEU A 79 -4.50 7.92 -11.73
C LEU A 79 -5.13 8.25 -10.38
N SER A 80 -4.60 7.71 -9.29
CA SER A 80 -5.13 7.94 -7.95
C SER A 80 -5.13 9.42 -7.56
N ARG A 81 -4.18 10.22 -8.06
CA ARG A 81 -4.15 11.67 -7.82
C ARG A 81 -5.24 12.41 -8.57
N ALA A 82 -5.60 11.93 -9.76
CA ALA A 82 -6.66 12.52 -10.58
C ALA A 82 -8.08 12.14 -10.09
N LEU A 83 -8.21 11.07 -9.30
CA LEU A 83 -9.49 10.67 -8.69
C LEU A 83 -9.86 11.61 -7.53
N THR A 84 -10.60 12.67 -7.86
CA THR A 84 -11.08 13.67 -6.90
C THR A 84 -12.59 13.59 -6.67
N PRO A 85 -13.12 14.08 -5.53
CA PRO A 85 -14.56 14.22 -5.32
C PRO A 85 -15.23 15.02 -6.43
N SER A 86 -14.59 16.10 -6.92
CA SER A 86 -15.13 16.89 -8.03
C SER A 86 -15.23 16.11 -9.34
N ALA A 87 -14.21 15.31 -9.69
CA ALA A 87 -14.27 14.46 -10.87
C ALA A 87 -15.39 13.41 -10.74
N ARG A 88 -15.50 12.76 -9.58
CA ARG A 88 -16.58 11.83 -9.26
C ARG A 88 -17.96 12.48 -9.43
N ASP A 89 -18.18 13.66 -8.85
CA ASP A 89 -19.49 14.30 -8.86
C ASP A 89 -19.90 14.72 -10.28
N ARG A 90 -18.94 15.12 -11.12
CA ARG A 90 -19.18 15.35 -12.56
C ARG A 90 -19.63 14.06 -13.25
N MET A 91 -18.91 12.95 -13.03
CA MET A 91 -19.25 11.64 -13.60
C MET A 91 -20.61 11.12 -13.11
N ILE A 92 -20.99 11.41 -11.86
CA ILE A 92 -22.34 11.08 -11.34
C ILE A 92 -23.39 11.89 -12.11
N ALA A 93 -23.17 13.19 -12.28
CA ALA A 93 -24.12 14.07 -12.97
C ALA A 93 -24.28 13.71 -14.46
N ALA A 94 -23.20 13.24 -15.10
CA ALA A 94 -23.20 12.77 -16.49
C ALA A 94 -23.79 11.35 -16.66
N GLY A 95 -23.83 10.54 -15.60
CA GLY A 95 -24.24 9.14 -15.65
C GLY A 95 -23.13 8.17 -16.04
N ASP A 96 -21.88 8.64 -16.13
CA ASP A 96 -20.74 7.88 -16.63
C ASP A 96 -19.94 7.14 -15.55
N LEU A 97 -20.21 7.41 -14.27
CA LEU A 97 -19.43 6.87 -13.16
C LEU A 97 -19.38 5.33 -13.17
N PHE A 98 -20.48 4.66 -13.54
CA PHE A 98 -20.52 3.20 -13.61
C PHE A 98 -19.47 2.67 -14.60
N ASN A 99 -19.49 3.15 -15.85
CA ASN A 99 -18.58 2.70 -16.89
C ASN A 99 -17.14 3.02 -16.51
N PHE A 100 -16.89 4.24 -16.01
CA PHE A 100 -15.57 4.68 -15.61
C PHE A 100 -14.96 3.78 -14.53
N VAL A 101 -15.72 3.46 -13.48
CA VAL A 101 -15.24 2.61 -12.37
C VAL A 101 -15.04 1.17 -12.80
N VAL A 102 -15.94 0.60 -13.59
CA VAL A 102 -15.82 -0.79 -14.07
C VAL A 102 -14.57 -0.98 -14.93
N HIS A 103 -14.34 -0.06 -15.87
CA HIS A 103 -13.16 -0.10 -16.74
C HIS A 103 -11.88 0.25 -15.95
N GLY A 104 -11.96 1.17 -14.98
CA GLY A 104 -10.85 1.52 -14.09
C GLY A 104 -10.42 0.37 -13.18
N ALA A 105 -11.37 -0.43 -12.70
CA ALA A 105 -11.09 -1.65 -11.94
C ALA A 105 -10.38 -2.69 -12.81
N ALA A 106 -10.83 -2.88 -14.06
CA ALA A 106 -10.15 -3.74 -15.03
C ALA A 106 -8.72 -3.26 -15.31
N TYR A 107 -8.51 -1.95 -15.51
CA TYR A 107 -7.19 -1.34 -15.70
C TYR A 107 -6.27 -1.58 -14.50
N THR A 108 -6.75 -1.31 -13.29
CA THR A 108 -5.96 -1.50 -12.07
C THR A 108 -5.56 -2.96 -11.89
N GLY A 109 -6.49 -3.91 -12.12
CA GLY A 109 -6.17 -5.33 -12.07
C GLY A 109 -5.20 -5.76 -13.18
N ALA A 110 -5.30 -5.18 -14.38
CA ALA A 110 -4.35 -5.42 -15.46
C ALA A 110 -2.92 -4.94 -15.09
N CYS A 111 -2.77 -3.81 -14.39
CA CYS A 111 -1.47 -3.38 -13.87
C CYS A 111 -0.86 -4.40 -12.90
N VAL A 112 -1.67 -4.93 -11.97
CA VAL A 112 -1.22 -5.98 -11.03
C VAL A 112 -0.75 -7.22 -11.80
N ILE A 113 -1.51 -7.67 -12.79
CA ILE A 113 -1.19 -8.89 -13.54
C ILE A 113 0.08 -8.69 -14.38
N ARG A 114 0.16 -7.57 -15.12
CA ARG A 114 1.28 -7.28 -16.03
C ARG A 114 2.60 -7.04 -15.28
N SER A 115 2.56 -6.31 -14.17
CA SER A 115 3.77 -5.90 -13.44
C SER A 115 4.18 -6.88 -12.33
N HIS A 116 3.23 -7.61 -11.77
CA HIS A 116 3.44 -8.39 -10.54
C HIS A 116 3.02 -9.87 -10.64
N GLY A 117 2.55 -10.33 -11.79
CA GLY A 117 2.25 -11.75 -12.02
C GLY A 117 0.99 -12.26 -11.32
N GLY A 118 0.04 -11.37 -11.01
CA GLY A 118 -1.28 -11.76 -10.51
C GLY A 118 -2.10 -12.58 -11.53
N VAL A 119 -3.20 -13.17 -11.07
CA VAL A 119 -4.14 -13.93 -11.92
C VAL A 119 -5.56 -13.48 -11.62
N TRP A 120 -6.38 -13.30 -12.65
CA TRP A 120 -7.81 -12.99 -12.48
C TRP A 120 -8.55 -14.15 -11.80
N ALA A 121 -9.34 -13.83 -10.77
CA ALA A 121 -10.40 -14.68 -10.24
C ALA A 121 -11.73 -14.04 -10.62
N VAL A 122 -12.39 -14.62 -11.62
CA VAL A 122 -13.52 -13.97 -12.30
C VAL A 122 -14.77 -14.09 -11.44
N ARG A 123 -15.54 -13.00 -11.34
CA ARG A 123 -16.83 -13.00 -10.63
C ARG A 123 -17.98 -12.67 -11.58
N ASN A 124 -19.21 -12.88 -11.10
CA ASN A 124 -20.43 -12.41 -11.76
C ASN A 124 -21.15 -11.42 -10.83
N PRO A 125 -21.27 -10.13 -11.20
CA PRO A 125 -20.87 -9.52 -12.47
C PRO A 125 -19.35 -9.40 -12.67
N LEU A 126 -18.91 -9.31 -13.93
CA LEU A 126 -17.49 -9.35 -14.31
C LEU A 126 -16.63 -8.27 -13.62
N TRP A 127 -17.20 -7.11 -13.31
CA TRP A 127 -16.48 -6.03 -12.64
C TRP A 127 -16.19 -6.28 -11.16
N GLU A 128 -16.86 -7.25 -10.51
CA GLU A 128 -16.51 -7.71 -9.15
C GLU A 128 -15.30 -8.67 -9.16
N SER A 129 -14.69 -8.92 -10.33
CA SER A 129 -13.53 -9.81 -10.45
C SER A 129 -12.38 -9.35 -9.56
N LEU A 130 -11.70 -10.33 -8.99
CA LEU A 130 -10.58 -10.13 -8.07
C LEU A 130 -9.28 -10.44 -8.79
N VAL A 131 -8.16 -9.95 -8.25
CA VAL A 131 -6.84 -10.43 -8.67
C VAL A 131 -6.24 -11.27 -7.54
N ARG A 132 -5.99 -12.55 -7.80
CA ARG A 132 -5.18 -13.40 -6.93
C ARG A 132 -3.72 -13.03 -7.09
N LEU A 133 -3.07 -12.67 -6.00
CA LEU A 133 -1.66 -12.32 -5.96
C LEU A 133 -0.96 -13.17 -4.91
N ARG A 134 0.10 -13.85 -5.33
CA ARG A 134 0.98 -14.61 -4.46
C ARG A 134 2.33 -13.90 -4.36
N SER A 135 2.80 -13.73 -3.13
CA SER A 135 4.06 -13.06 -2.83
C SER A 135 4.72 -13.68 -1.58
N ARG A 136 5.82 -13.07 -1.13
CA ARG A 136 6.49 -13.45 0.14
C ARG A 136 5.64 -13.13 1.37
N SER A 137 4.68 -12.20 1.27
CA SER A 137 3.73 -11.92 2.36
C SER A 137 2.60 -12.94 2.44
N GLY A 138 2.48 -13.84 1.46
CA GLY A 138 1.42 -14.86 1.37
C GLY A 138 0.62 -14.76 0.07
N GLU A 139 -0.57 -15.34 0.08
CA GLU A 139 -1.52 -15.26 -1.03
C GLU A 139 -2.76 -14.47 -0.61
N GLY A 140 -3.26 -13.61 -1.50
CA GLY A 140 -4.44 -12.80 -1.25
C GLY A 140 -5.28 -12.58 -2.50
N GLU A 141 -6.58 -12.41 -2.31
CA GLU A 141 -7.51 -11.95 -3.35
C GLU A 141 -7.72 -10.44 -3.20
N LEU A 142 -7.36 -9.68 -4.24
CA LEU A 142 -7.42 -8.23 -4.24
C LEU A 142 -8.79 -7.75 -4.76
N PRO A 143 -9.62 -7.11 -3.92
CA PRO A 143 -10.94 -6.62 -4.32
C PRO A 143 -10.85 -5.26 -5.00
N ILE A 144 -10.32 -5.24 -6.22
CA ILE A 144 -9.97 -4.02 -6.96
C ILE A 144 -11.17 -3.09 -7.12
N PHE A 145 -12.34 -3.60 -7.49
CA PHE A 145 -13.57 -2.81 -7.59
C PHE A 145 -13.93 -2.10 -6.27
N HIS A 146 -13.80 -2.79 -5.13
CA HIS A 146 -14.05 -2.18 -3.84
C HIS A 146 -12.98 -1.17 -3.43
N TRP A 147 -11.76 -1.26 -3.95
CA TRP A 147 -10.76 -0.20 -3.77
C TRP A 147 -11.23 1.10 -4.43
N TRP A 148 -11.72 1.01 -5.66
CA TRP A 148 -12.28 2.16 -6.38
C TRP A 148 -13.43 2.83 -5.63
N LEU A 149 -14.42 2.07 -5.17
CA LEU A 149 -15.55 2.64 -4.41
C LEU A 149 -15.09 3.34 -3.12
N LYS A 150 -14.09 2.77 -2.43
CA LYS A 150 -13.54 3.37 -1.21
C LYS A 150 -12.72 4.62 -1.50
N SER A 151 -11.99 4.65 -2.61
CA SER A 151 -11.18 5.80 -3.02
C SER A 151 -12.01 6.97 -3.53
N LEU A 152 -13.22 6.71 -4.03
CA LEU A 152 -14.18 7.73 -4.48
C LEU A 152 -15.12 8.21 -3.37
N ALA A 153 -15.02 7.74 -2.13
CA ALA A 153 -15.82 8.27 -1.03
C ALA A 153 -15.35 9.70 -0.64
N ASP A 154 -16.21 10.48 0.04
CA ASP A 154 -15.85 11.83 0.52
C ASP A 154 -14.74 11.82 1.58
N ASP A 155 -14.68 10.78 2.41
CA ASP A 155 -13.66 10.59 3.45
C ASP A 155 -12.96 9.23 3.27
N PRO A 156 -12.09 9.10 2.25
CA PRO A 156 -11.41 7.85 1.99
C PRO A 156 -10.31 7.65 3.04
N ARG A 157 -10.40 6.57 3.83
CA ARG A 157 -9.32 6.19 4.77
C ARG A 157 -7.96 5.95 4.09
N ALA A 158 -7.97 5.66 2.80
CA ALA A 158 -6.79 5.40 1.97
C ALA A 158 -7.18 5.60 0.50
N THR A 159 -6.28 6.20 -0.28
CA THR A 159 -6.43 6.42 -1.72
C THR A 159 -6.30 5.11 -2.51
N LEU A 160 -6.49 5.18 -3.84
CA LEU A 160 -6.27 4.01 -4.70
C LEU A 160 -4.79 3.61 -4.70
N ALA A 161 -3.90 4.61 -4.79
CA ALA A 161 -2.45 4.43 -4.72
C ALA A 161 -2.00 3.81 -3.39
N ASP A 162 -2.55 4.24 -2.26
CA ASP A 162 -2.20 3.68 -0.95
C ASP A 162 -2.54 2.19 -0.87
N ARG A 163 -3.72 1.80 -1.37
CA ARG A 163 -4.16 0.40 -1.41
C ARG A 163 -3.30 -0.42 -2.35
N TYR A 164 -3.00 0.12 -3.52
CA TYR A 164 -2.14 -0.53 -4.51
C TYR A 164 -0.74 -0.74 -3.94
N ARG A 165 -0.13 0.28 -3.34
CA ARG A 165 1.17 0.18 -2.68
C ARG A 165 1.17 -0.89 -1.57
N LEU A 166 0.20 -0.83 -0.66
CA LEU A 166 0.13 -1.73 0.50
C LEU A 166 -0.11 -3.19 0.12
N HIS A 167 -0.95 -3.44 -0.89
CA HIS A 167 -1.40 -4.79 -1.22
C HIS A 167 -0.74 -5.40 -2.47
N VAL A 168 -0.02 -4.58 -3.26
CA VAL A 168 0.67 -5.01 -4.47
C VAL A 168 2.17 -4.73 -4.33
N GLU A 169 2.59 -3.46 -4.42
CA GLU A 169 4.01 -3.10 -4.53
C GLU A 169 4.85 -3.59 -3.34
N VAL A 170 4.36 -3.40 -2.11
CA VAL A 170 5.11 -3.81 -0.92
C VAL A 170 5.20 -5.33 -0.82
N PRO A 171 4.11 -6.11 -0.93
CA PRO A 171 4.18 -7.56 -0.98
C PRO A 171 5.10 -8.14 -2.07
N THR A 172 5.15 -7.51 -3.25
CA THR A 172 5.87 -8.02 -4.43
C THR A 172 7.23 -7.37 -4.65
N ALA A 173 7.64 -6.47 -3.75
CA ALA A 173 8.96 -5.86 -3.77
C ALA A 173 10.05 -6.94 -3.82
N LYS A 174 11.18 -6.59 -4.44
CA LYS A 174 12.38 -7.43 -4.53
C LYS A 174 13.46 -6.90 -3.60
N PRO A 175 13.28 -7.02 -2.28
CA PRO A 175 14.19 -6.42 -1.31
C PRO A 175 15.58 -7.09 -1.31
N ASP A 176 15.73 -8.28 -1.90
CA ASP A 176 17.02 -8.97 -2.03
C ASP A 176 17.94 -8.30 -3.07
N ASP A 177 17.37 -7.55 -4.00
CA ASP A 177 18.09 -6.73 -5.00
C ASP A 177 18.70 -5.46 -4.36
N LEU A 178 18.28 -5.11 -3.13
CA LEU A 178 18.85 -3.98 -2.41
C LEU A 178 20.33 -4.23 -2.10
N PRO A 179 21.19 -3.22 -2.25
CA PRO A 179 22.60 -3.36 -1.93
C PRO A 179 22.79 -3.60 -0.43
N VAL A 180 23.73 -4.48 -0.08
CA VAL A 180 24.11 -4.68 1.32
C VAL A 180 24.70 -3.37 1.85
N LEU A 181 24.15 -2.89 2.96
CA LEU A 181 24.56 -1.69 3.68
C LEU A 181 25.71 -2.00 4.64
N ALA A 182 25.57 -3.04 5.45
CA ALA A 182 26.57 -3.48 6.42
C ALA A 182 26.46 -4.98 6.75
N PRO A 183 27.49 -5.60 7.35
CA PRO A 183 27.39 -6.98 7.82
C PRO A 183 26.22 -7.17 8.80
N PRO A 184 25.43 -8.26 8.68
CA PRO A 184 24.22 -8.46 9.47
C PRO A 184 24.46 -8.65 10.97
N ASP A 185 25.67 -9.04 11.36
CA ASP A 185 26.10 -9.25 12.75
C ASP A 185 26.64 -7.96 13.41
N ARG A 186 26.71 -6.85 12.68
CA ARG A 186 27.18 -5.56 13.20
C ARG A 186 26.25 -5.08 14.32
N ARG A 187 26.84 -4.89 15.50
CA ARG A 187 26.11 -4.40 16.68
C ARG A 187 26.00 -2.88 16.65
N LEU A 188 24.77 -2.39 16.78
CA LEU A 188 24.44 -0.96 16.86
C LEU A 188 23.81 -0.69 18.24
N PRO A 189 24.57 -0.14 19.21
CA PRO A 189 24.04 0.18 20.53
C PRO A 189 22.85 1.14 20.51
N ARG A 190 21.95 1.00 21.49
CA ARG A 190 20.84 1.93 21.68
C ARG A 190 21.35 3.34 21.99
N LEU A 191 20.78 4.35 21.34
CA LEU A 191 21.08 5.76 21.58
C LEU A 191 20.01 6.38 22.50
N LYS A 192 20.39 6.87 23.68
CA LYS A 192 19.44 7.43 24.66
C LYS A 192 19.17 8.91 24.37
N ARG A 193 17.90 9.32 24.40
CA ARG A 193 17.42 10.70 24.22
C ARG A 193 18.14 11.48 23.11
N PRO A 194 18.16 10.96 21.87
CA PRO A 194 18.95 11.58 20.81
C PRO A 194 18.38 12.93 20.40
N ARG A 195 19.30 13.86 20.13
CA ARG A 195 19.09 15.01 19.23
C ARG A 195 19.59 14.64 17.84
N TYR A 196 19.15 15.37 16.82
CA TYR A 196 19.52 15.07 15.43
C TYR A 196 21.04 15.01 15.21
N ASP A 197 21.80 16.00 15.70
CA ASP A 197 23.27 16.02 15.58
C ASP A 197 23.93 14.78 16.23
N ALA A 198 23.43 14.35 17.39
CA ALA A 198 23.92 13.15 18.07
C ALA A 198 23.60 11.87 17.28
N PHE A 199 22.40 11.79 16.70
CA PHE A 199 22.01 10.70 15.81
C PHE A 199 22.86 10.66 14.54
N TYR A 200 23.08 11.81 13.89
CA TYR A 200 23.89 11.92 12.69
C TYR A 200 25.35 11.49 12.95
N LYS A 201 25.96 12.00 14.03
CA LYS A 201 27.30 11.59 14.48
C LYS A 201 27.35 10.09 14.78
N TYR A 202 26.32 9.55 15.41
CA TYR A 202 26.21 8.12 15.71
C TYR A 202 26.21 7.27 14.43
N ILE A 203 25.38 7.62 13.43
CA ILE A 203 25.35 6.92 12.14
C ILE A 203 26.72 6.97 11.46
N ARG A 204 27.37 8.15 11.42
CA ARG A 204 28.70 8.30 10.80
C ARG A 204 29.78 7.47 11.51
N ALA A 205 29.68 7.30 12.83
CA ALA A 205 30.64 6.53 13.62
C ALA A 205 30.44 5.01 13.52
N HIS A 206 29.19 4.55 13.44
CA HIS A 206 28.85 3.12 13.53
C HIS A 206 28.43 2.49 12.19
N LEU A 207 28.12 3.30 11.18
CA LEU A 207 27.60 2.89 9.89
C LEU A 207 28.01 3.86 8.78
N ALA A 208 29.33 4.00 8.58
CA ALA A 208 29.90 4.93 7.60
C ALA A 208 29.48 4.65 6.14
N GLU A 209 29.01 3.44 5.85
CA GLU A 209 28.43 3.05 4.56
C GLU A 209 27.13 3.81 4.26
N LEU A 210 26.38 4.22 5.29
CA LEU A 210 25.24 5.13 5.18
C LEU A 210 25.75 6.57 5.18
N ARG A 211 26.02 7.10 3.98
CA ARG A 211 26.62 8.43 3.83
C ARG A 211 25.68 9.56 4.25
N ASP A 212 24.40 9.38 3.93
CA ASP A 212 23.30 10.31 4.16
C ASP A 212 22.05 9.53 4.59
N VAL A 213 21.21 10.15 5.42
CA VAL A 213 19.91 9.63 5.82
C VAL A 213 18.81 9.98 4.81
N GLY A 214 19.09 10.85 3.84
CA GLY A 214 18.20 11.20 2.73
C GLY A 214 17.29 12.39 3.02
N GLU A 215 16.81 13.04 1.95
CA GLU A 215 16.03 14.29 2.01
C GLU A 215 14.66 14.12 2.67
N ASP A 216 14.05 12.94 2.52
CA ASP A 216 12.73 12.61 3.07
C ASP A 216 12.79 12.11 4.53
N PHE A 217 13.99 12.00 5.12
CA PHE A 217 14.14 11.76 6.55
C PHE A 217 13.69 13.02 7.33
N PRO A 218 13.15 12.91 8.56
CA PRO A 218 12.79 14.08 9.35
C PRO A 218 13.92 15.11 9.43
N SER A 219 13.58 16.38 9.15
CA SER A 219 14.52 17.49 9.31
C SER A 219 15.07 17.55 10.74
N PRO A 220 16.21 18.21 10.99
CA PRO A 220 16.76 18.32 12.33
C PRO A 220 15.76 18.86 13.36
N GLU A 221 15.00 19.88 12.99
CA GLU A 221 13.96 20.50 13.82
C GLU A 221 12.85 19.50 14.10
N ARG A 222 12.37 18.82 13.06
CA ARG A 222 11.29 17.85 13.19
C ARG A 222 11.71 16.64 14.03
N PHE A 223 12.92 16.14 13.83
CA PHE A 223 13.46 15.02 14.60
C PHE A 223 13.57 15.38 16.09
N ASP A 224 14.03 16.60 16.39
CA ASP A 224 14.17 17.08 17.76
C ASP A 224 12.80 17.32 18.44
N GLU A 225 11.79 17.74 17.68
CA GLU A 225 10.39 17.86 18.15
C GLU A 225 9.78 16.52 18.58
N LEU A 226 10.16 15.41 17.94
CA LEU A 226 9.64 14.08 18.27
C LEU A 226 10.03 13.62 19.67
N ARG A 227 11.11 14.16 20.25
CA ARG A 227 11.56 13.87 21.63
C ARG A 227 11.67 12.38 21.93
N PHE A 228 12.39 11.65 21.07
CA PHE A 228 12.67 10.23 21.27
C PHE A 228 13.20 9.94 22.67
N GLU A 229 12.61 8.98 23.38
CA GLU A 229 13.14 8.55 24.68
C GLU A 229 14.46 7.78 24.47
N HIS A 230 14.53 7.01 23.39
CA HIS A 230 15.72 6.38 22.87
C HIS A 230 15.50 5.96 21.40
N LEU A 231 16.58 5.64 20.69
CA LEU A 231 16.56 4.97 19.40
C LEU A 231 17.27 3.62 19.49
N SER A 232 16.65 2.62 18.91
CA SER A 232 17.17 1.26 18.70
C SER A 232 17.35 1.01 17.21
N PHE A 233 18.18 0.02 16.89
CA PHE A 233 18.70 -0.21 15.53
C PHE A 233 18.65 -1.70 15.21
N LEU A 234 18.13 -2.05 14.03
CA LEU A 234 18.12 -3.43 13.52
C LEU A 234 18.61 -3.45 12.08
N LEU A 235 19.66 -4.23 11.82
CA LEU A 235 20.04 -4.60 10.46
C LEU A 235 19.22 -5.81 10.03
N VAL A 236 18.52 -5.67 8.91
CA VAL A 236 17.56 -6.66 8.40
C VAL A 236 17.90 -7.05 6.96
N GLY A 237 17.32 -8.15 6.47
CA GLY A 237 17.54 -8.60 5.09
C GLY A 237 18.99 -8.97 4.79
N GLY A 238 19.71 -9.54 5.77
CA GLY A 238 21.15 -9.79 5.63
C GLY A 238 22.00 -8.51 5.63
N GLY A 239 21.49 -7.43 6.26
CA GLY A 239 22.19 -6.15 6.37
C GLY A 239 21.96 -5.20 5.20
N ARG A 240 20.87 -5.38 4.46
CA ARG A 240 20.47 -4.52 3.31
C ARG A 240 19.75 -3.25 3.72
N MET A 241 19.05 -3.28 4.85
CA MET A 241 18.38 -2.12 5.41
C MET A 241 18.63 -2.00 6.91
N LEU A 242 18.66 -0.76 7.36
CA LEU A 242 18.66 -0.39 8.77
C LEU A 242 17.24 0.06 9.16
N VAL A 243 16.66 -0.59 10.17
CA VAL A 243 15.46 -0.10 10.85
C VAL A 243 15.89 0.70 12.07
N VAL A 244 15.63 2.00 12.05
CA VAL A 244 15.80 2.91 13.18
C VAL A 244 14.44 3.12 13.82
N TYR A 245 14.28 2.77 15.08
CA TYR A 245 12.98 2.89 15.75
C TYR A 245 13.11 3.36 17.19
N GLY A 246 12.09 4.05 17.68
CA GLY A 246 12.08 4.54 19.05
C GLY A 246 10.74 5.11 19.50
N PRO A 247 10.41 5.00 20.79
CA PRO A 247 9.22 5.59 21.35
C PRO A 247 9.37 7.11 21.51
N THR A 248 8.27 7.80 21.28
CA THR A 248 8.04 9.22 21.55
C THR A 248 6.89 9.36 22.56
N GLU A 249 6.51 10.60 22.87
CA GLU A 249 5.33 10.86 23.70
C GLU A 249 4.03 10.31 23.10
N HIS A 250 3.96 10.21 21.77
CA HIS A 250 2.73 9.88 21.04
C HIS A 250 2.69 8.45 20.51
N GLY A 251 3.82 7.74 20.48
CA GLY A 251 3.86 6.35 20.05
C GLY A 251 5.23 5.91 19.56
N LEU A 252 5.26 4.81 18.79
CA LEU A 252 6.47 4.25 18.20
C LEU A 252 6.65 4.80 16.78
N HIS A 253 7.80 5.43 16.51
CA HIS A 253 8.23 5.69 15.14
C HIS A 253 9.25 4.65 14.70
N ALA A 254 9.19 4.27 13.43
CA ALA A 254 10.19 3.45 12.77
C ALA A 254 10.53 4.03 11.39
N TYR A 255 11.80 3.98 11.03
CA TYR A 255 12.37 4.47 9.78
C TYR A 255 13.20 3.37 9.15
N TRP A 256 12.99 3.12 7.87
CA TRP A 256 13.77 2.19 7.07
C TRP A 256 14.76 2.98 6.23
N LEU A 257 16.03 2.70 6.42
CA LEU A 257 17.13 3.33 5.69
C LEU A 257 17.84 2.26 4.85
N GLY A 258 17.85 2.49 3.54
CA GLY A 258 18.67 1.75 2.58
C GLY A 258 20.03 2.41 2.40
N LYS A 259 20.82 1.93 1.44
CA LYS A 259 22.14 2.50 1.11
C LYS A 259 22.07 3.94 0.60
N SER A 260 20.95 4.32 0.01
CA SER A 260 20.70 5.67 -0.52
C SER A 260 20.10 6.63 0.52
N GLY A 261 19.87 6.17 1.76
CA GLY A 261 19.19 6.95 2.78
C GLY A 261 17.76 6.45 3.02
N PHE A 262 16.84 7.37 3.28
CA PHE A 262 15.47 7.10 3.67
C PHE A 262 14.68 6.39 2.56
N GLU A 263 13.97 5.33 2.96
CA GLU A 263 13.10 4.55 2.07
C GLU A 263 11.63 4.70 2.47
N LYS A 264 11.34 4.65 3.78
CA LYS A 264 9.98 4.76 4.33
C LYS A 264 9.98 4.93 5.85
N SER A 265 8.82 5.32 6.37
CA SER A 265 8.56 5.37 7.81
C SER A 265 7.21 4.75 8.17
N ALA A 266 7.07 4.41 9.45
CA ALA A 266 5.82 4.02 10.07
C ALA A 266 5.68 4.70 11.43
N PHE A 267 4.43 5.00 11.79
CA PHE A 267 4.08 5.50 13.11
C PHE A 267 2.93 4.67 13.67
N TRP A 268 3.10 4.19 14.90
CA TRP A 268 2.06 3.46 15.62
C TRP A 268 1.76 4.15 16.93
N PRO A 269 0.55 4.73 17.10
CA PRO A 269 0.11 5.26 18.39
C PRO A 269 0.14 4.15 19.45
N CYS A 270 0.86 4.40 20.54
CA CYS A 270 0.98 3.44 21.63
C CYS A 270 1.20 4.14 22.97
N ASP A 271 0.84 3.45 24.04
CA ASP A 271 1.18 3.84 25.40
C ASP A 271 2.70 3.74 25.60
N LYS A 272 3.24 4.52 26.54
CA LYS A 272 4.67 4.47 26.90
C LYS A 272 5.10 3.16 27.57
N PHE A 273 4.15 2.45 28.16
CA PHE A 273 4.42 1.23 28.92
C PHE A 273 3.43 0.11 28.56
N PRO A 274 3.91 -1.13 28.34
CA PRO A 274 5.31 -1.54 28.20
C PRO A 274 6.07 -0.85 27.04
N ASP A 275 7.41 -0.80 27.16
CA ASP A 275 8.30 -0.23 26.14
C ASP A 275 8.06 -0.96 24.80
N PRO A 276 7.70 -0.26 23.70
CA PRO A 276 7.43 -0.91 22.43
C PRO A 276 8.69 -1.51 21.83
N ILE A 277 8.54 -2.68 21.21
CA ILE A 277 9.65 -3.48 20.68
C ILE A 277 9.39 -3.77 19.21
N VAL A 278 10.43 -3.59 18.40
CA VAL A 278 10.52 -4.16 17.05
C VAL A 278 11.57 -5.26 17.11
N ARG A 279 11.28 -6.44 16.57
CA ARG A 279 12.24 -7.56 16.52
C ARG A 279 12.01 -8.47 15.31
N PRO A 280 13.04 -9.16 14.79
CA PRO A 280 12.85 -10.23 13.82
C PRO A 280 12.00 -11.37 14.37
N VAL A 281 11.15 -11.96 13.54
CA VAL A 281 10.36 -13.15 13.89
C VAL A 281 11.23 -14.40 13.77
N ALA A 282 11.29 -15.20 14.84
CA ALA A 282 12.02 -16.47 14.82
C ALA A 282 11.44 -17.43 13.77
N GLY A 283 12.29 -17.96 12.89
CA GLY A 283 11.86 -18.89 11.82
C GLY A 283 11.20 -18.22 10.61
N SER A 284 11.03 -16.89 10.61
CA SER A 284 10.53 -16.13 9.46
C SER A 284 11.51 -15.02 9.08
N PRO A 285 12.47 -15.28 8.16
CA PRO A 285 13.51 -14.30 7.80
C PRO A 285 12.94 -13.02 7.18
N ASP A 286 11.70 -13.08 6.71
CA ASP A 286 11.04 -12.00 5.98
C ASP A 286 10.26 -11.05 6.88
N LYS A 287 10.11 -11.38 8.17
CA LYS A 287 9.16 -10.72 9.05
C LYS A 287 9.79 -10.05 10.26
N LEU A 288 9.25 -8.89 10.58
CA LEU A 288 9.43 -8.18 11.84
C LEU A 288 8.12 -8.27 12.63
N GLU A 289 8.24 -8.46 13.94
CA GLU A 289 7.16 -8.33 14.89
C GLU A 289 7.28 -6.97 15.57
N VAL A 290 6.17 -6.24 15.60
CA VAL A 290 6.00 -5.04 16.41
C VAL A 290 5.13 -5.39 17.59
N VAL A 291 5.64 -5.19 18.80
CA VAL A 291 4.93 -5.40 20.06
C VAL A 291 4.79 -4.05 20.76
N LEU A 292 3.57 -3.62 21.02
CA LEU A 292 3.26 -2.34 21.67
C LEU A 292 2.03 -2.46 22.56
N SER A 293 1.78 -1.47 23.42
CA SER A 293 0.52 -1.36 24.15
C SER A 293 -0.31 -0.21 23.60
N ARG A 294 -1.62 -0.42 23.45
CA ARG A 294 -2.57 0.64 23.13
C ARG A 294 -3.79 0.49 24.01
N GLU A 295 -4.19 1.57 24.68
CA GLU A 295 -5.31 1.54 25.64
C GLU A 295 -5.11 0.47 26.73
N LYS A 296 -3.87 0.31 27.20
CA LYS A 296 -3.43 -0.68 28.19
C LYS A 296 -3.60 -2.14 27.73
N LYS A 297 -3.79 -2.38 26.44
CA LYS A 297 -3.82 -3.72 25.84
C LYS A 297 -2.58 -3.93 25.00
N VAL A 298 -1.85 -4.99 25.31
CA VAL A 298 -0.71 -5.43 24.49
C VAL A 298 -1.25 -5.93 23.15
N GLN A 299 -0.65 -5.43 22.09
CA GLN A 299 -0.92 -5.80 20.70
C GLN A 299 0.40 -6.19 20.05
N SER A 300 0.34 -7.23 19.22
CA SER A 300 1.46 -7.67 18.38
C SER A 300 0.97 -7.87 16.95
N PHE A 301 1.77 -7.43 15.99
CA PHE A 301 1.51 -7.68 14.56
C PHE A 301 2.81 -7.85 13.80
N GLU A 302 2.72 -8.59 12.70
CA GLU A 302 3.85 -8.87 11.82
C GLU A 302 3.82 -7.94 10.60
N LEU A 303 5.00 -7.57 10.12
CA LEU A 303 5.20 -6.84 8.87
C LEU A 303 6.47 -7.31 8.17
N LEU A 304 6.59 -7.05 6.87
CA LEU A 304 7.77 -7.43 6.09
C LEU A 304 8.97 -6.58 6.51
N TRP A 305 10.18 -7.15 6.53
CA TRP A 305 11.35 -6.40 7.02
C TRP A 305 11.72 -5.20 6.15
N TRP A 306 11.27 -5.16 4.89
CA TRP A 306 11.39 -3.99 4.01
C TRP A 306 10.26 -2.98 4.21
N GLY A 307 9.56 -3.09 5.35
CA GLY A 307 8.56 -2.18 5.88
C GLY A 307 7.16 -2.33 5.27
N PRO A 308 6.21 -1.54 5.77
CA PRO A 308 4.84 -1.51 5.28
C PRO A 308 4.71 -0.81 3.92
#